data_AF-B0BMD6-F1
#
_entry.id   AF-B0BMD6-F1
#
_cell.length_a   1.000
_cell.length_b   1.000
_cell.length_c   1.000
_cell.angle_alpha   90.00
_cell.angle_beta   90.00
_cell.angle_gamma   90.00
#
_symmetry.space_group_name_H-M   'P 1'
#
loop_
_entity.id
_entity.type
_entity.pdbx_description
1 polymer ?
#
loop_
_entity_poly.entity_id
_entity_poly.type
_entity_poly.pdbx_seq_one_letter_code
_entity_poly.pdbx_strand_id
1 'polypeptide(L)'
;MWHEARKHERKLRGMMVDYKKRAERRREYYEKIKKDPAQFLQVHGRSCKIHLDSAVALAAESPVNMMPWQGDPNNMIDRFDVRAHLDYIPEYKPPLLTTM
;
A
#
# COMPACT_ATOMS: atom_id res chain seq x y z
N MET A 1 46.64 38.54 -23.26
CA MET A 1 47.51 37.62 -22.48
C MET A 1 47.18 37.61 -20.98
N TRP A 2 47.52 38.62 -20.16
CA TRP A 2 47.31 38.53 -18.69
C TRP A 2 45.83 38.57 -18.25
N HIS A 3 45.01 39.42 -18.88
CA HIS A 3 43.58 39.51 -18.58
C HIS A 3 42.81 38.21 -18.91
N GLU A 4 43.21 37.52 -19.97
CA GLU A 4 42.61 36.24 -20.38
C GLU A 4 42.97 35.13 -19.39
N ALA A 5 44.24 35.05 -18.98
CA ALA A 5 44.67 34.11 -17.94
C ALA A 5 43.88 34.30 -16.63
N ARG A 6 43.66 35.56 -16.20
CA ARG A 6 42.85 35.89 -15.03
C ARG A 6 41.37 35.48 -15.19
N LYS A 7 40.81 35.58 -16.41
CA LYS A 7 39.45 35.14 -16.72
C LYS A 7 39.32 33.61 -16.62
N HIS A 8 40.32 32.87 -17.12
CA HIS A 8 40.36 31.41 -17.00
C HIS A 8 40.50 30.95 -15.55
N GLU A 9 41.35 31.63 -14.77
CA GLU A 9 41.53 31.33 -13.35
C GLU A 9 40.23 31.52 -12.55
N ARG A 10 39.50 32.61 -12.77
CA ARG A 10 38.19 32.84 -12.13
C ARG A 10 37.18 31.76 -12.49
N LYS A 11 37.15 31.32 -13.74
CA LYS A 11 36.25 30.24 -14.20
C LYS A 11 36.60 28.90 -13.53
N LEU A 12 37.88 28.55 -13.44
CA LEU A 12 38.35 27.32 -12.80
C LEU A 12 38.02 27.31 -11.30
N ARG A 13 38.25 28.43 -10.60
CA ARG A 13 37.91 28.56 -9.18
C ARG A 13 36.40 28.41 -8.93
N GLY A 14 35.56 29.03 -9.77
CA GLY A 14 34.10 28.88 -9.70
C GLY A 14 33.66 27.43 -9.87
N MET A 15 34.15 26.74 -10.91
CA MET A 15 33.83 25.33 -11.15
C MET A 15 34.25 24.44 -9.97
N MET A 16 35.42 24.68 -9.37
CA MET A 16 35.90 23.91 -8.22
C MET A 16 34.99 24.05 -6.99
N VAL A 17 34.56 25.27 -6.68
CA VAL A 17 33.61 25.53 -5.57
C VAL A 17 32.27 24.85 -5.85
N ASP A 18 31.76 24.94 -7.08
CA ASP A 18 30.52 24.31 -7.48
C ASP A 18 30.58 22.78 -7.41
N TYR A 19 31.70 22.18 -7.82
CA TYR A 19 31.92 20.74 -7.70
C TYR A 19 31.96 20.30 -6.25
N LYS A 20 32.67 21.02 -5.38
CA LYS A 20 32.70 20.72 -3.94
C LYS A 20 31.30 20.81 -3.32
N LYS A 21 30.58 21.90 -3.57
CA LYS A 21 29.21 22.10 -3.06
C LYS A 21 28.21 21.08 -3.63
N ARG A 22 28.41 20.61 -4.87
CA ARG A 22 27.61 19.54 -5.47
C ARG A 22 27.92 18.18 -4.85
N ALA A 23 29.19 17.89 -4.55
CA ALA A 23 29.60 16.67 -3.86
C ALA A 23 29.06 16.61 -2.43
N GLU A 24 29.12 17.72 -1.68
CA GLU A 24 28.57 17.83 -0.32
C GLU A 24 27.05 17.59 -0.31
N ARG A 25 26.28 18.25 -1.20
CA ARG A 25 24.83 18.00 -1.32
C ARG A 25 24.50 16.54 -1.63
N ARG A 26 25.28 15.90 -2.51
CA ARG A 26 25.09 14.48 -2.86
C ARG A 26 25.37 13.58 -1.66
N ARG A 27 26.44 13.86 -0.90
CA ARG A 27 26.77 13.16 0.34
C ARG A 27 25.65 13.30 1.37
N GLU A 28 25.16 14.51 1.61
CA GLU A 28 24.06 14.77 2.54
C GLU A 28 22.76 14.06 2.14
N TYR A 29 22.44 14.02 0.86
CA TYR A 29 21.28 13.30 0.33
C TYR A 29 21.39 11.79 0.62
N TYR A 30 22.53 11.18 0.29
CA TYR A 30 22.72 9.75 0.54
C TYR A 30 22.82 9.42 2.03
N GLU A 31 23.46 10.25 2.87
CA GLU A 31 23.49 10.04 4.32
C GLU A 31 22.11 10.14 4.97
N LYS A 32 21.21 11.00 4.45
CA LYS A 32 19.80 11.05 4.89
C LYS A 32 19.02 9.77 4.52
N ILE A 33 19.32 9.19 3.36
CA ILE A 33 18.64 8.00 2.82
C ILE A 33 19.27 6.69 3.30
N LYS A 34 20.53 6.72 3.74
CA LYS A 34 21.26 5.59 4.34
C LYS A 34 20.73 5.19 5.72
N LYS A 35 19.76 5.94 6.25
CA LYS A 35 18.95 5.46 7.38
C LYS A 35 18.19 4.21 6.97
N ASP A 36 17.92 3.36 7.95
CA ASP A 36 17.40 1.99 7.75
C ASP A 36 16.28 1.95 6.68
N PRO A 37 16.49 1.25 5.55
CA PRO A 37 15.49 1.11 4.49
C PRO A 37 14.14 0.58 5.01
N ALA A 38 14.14 -0.16 6.12
CA ALA A 38 12.92 -0.66 6.75
C ALA A 38 12.09 0.45 7.44
N GLN A 39 12.68 1.60 7.82
CA GLN A 39 11.93 2.69 8.47
C GLN A 39 10.91 3.38 7.56
N PHE A 40 11.07 3.27 6.23
CA PHE A 40 10.12 3.82 5.25
C PHE A 40 9.27 2.74 4.57
N LEU A 41 9.60 1.46 4.77
CA LEU A 41 8.86 0.36 4.17
C LEU A 41 7.60 0.08 5.01
N GLN A 42 6.47 0.60 4.56
CA GLN A 42 5.17 0.27 5.14
C GLN A 42 4.53 -0.89 4.36
N VAL A 43 4.27 -2.00 5.03
CA VAL A 43 3.49 -3.11 4.47
C VAL A 43 2.05 -2.95 4.91
N HIS A 44 1.15 -2.70 3.96
CA HIS A 44 -0.29 -2.60 4.19
C HIS A 44 -0.97 -3.86 3.68
N GLY A 45 -1.71 -4.55 4.56
CA GLY A 45 -2.53 -5.70 4.20
C GLY A 45 -4.02 -5.34 4.22
N ARG A 46 -4.78 -5.85 3.25
CA ARG A 46 -6.24 -5.88 3.31
C ARG A 46 -6.68 -7.32 3.07
N SER A 47 -7.71 -7.76 3.80
CA SER A 47 -8.36 -9.02 3.48
C SER A 47 -9.02 -8.88 2.10
N CYS A 48 -8.67 -9.77 1.17
CA CYS A 48 -9.29 -9.85 -0.13
C CYS A 48 -9.49 -11.32 -0.52
N LYS A 49 -10.56 -11.60 -1.27
CA LYS A 49 -10.76 -12.91 -1.88
C LYS A 49 -10.07 -12.89 -3.25
N ILE A 50 -9.15 -13.84 -3.47
CA ILE A 50 -8.43 -13.96 -4.73
C ILE A 50 -9.18 -14.97 -5.60
N HIS A 51 -9.58 -14.53 -6.79
CA HIS A 51 -10.21 -15.37 -7.80
C HIS A 51 -9.27 -15.49 -8.99
N LEU A 52 -9.02 -16.71 -9.46
CA LEU A 52 -8.12 -16.98 -10.60
C LEU A 52 -8.75 -16.59 -11.95
N ASP A 53 -10.08 -16.69 -12.05
CA ASP A 53 -10.86 -16.33 -13.23
C ASP A 53 -11.91 -15.28 -12.86
N SER A 54 -11.89 -14.16 -13.58
CA SER A 54 -12.82 -13.05 -13.38
C SER A 54 -14.27 -13.42 -13.71
N ALA A 55 -14.51 -14.32 -14.67
CA ALA A 55 -15.87 -14.72 -15.02
C ALA A 55 -16.49 -15.58 -13.92
N VAL A 56 -15.70 -16.48 -13.34
CA VAL A 56 -16.09 -17.30 -12.19
C VAL A 56 -16.32 -16.43 -10.95
N ALA A 57 -15.46 -15.43 -10.72
CA ALA A 57 -15.61 -14.46 -9.63
C ALA A 57 -16.96 -13.72 -9.70
N LEU A 58 -17.27 -13.15 -10.87
CA LEU A 58 -18.52 -12.42 -11.10
C LEU A 58 -19.76 -13.31 -10.94
N ALA A 59 -19.67 -14.57 -11.38
CA ALA A 59 -20.75 -15.53 -11.20
C ALA A 59 -20.94 -15.88 -9.70
N ALA A 60 -19.85 -16.13 -8.97
CA ALA A 60 -19.90 -16.50 -7.55
C ALA A 60 -20.36 -15.33 -6.66
N GLU A 61 -19.95 -14.10 -6.96
CA GLU A 61 -20.33 -12.89 -6.20
C GLU A 61 -21.68 -12.30 -6.63
N SER A 62 -22.36 -12.92 -7.60
CA SER A 62 -23.69 -12.52 -8.03
C SER A 62 -24.66 -12.49 -6.84
N PRO A 63 -25.51 -11.45 -6.70
CA PRO A 63 -26.55 -11.39 -5.66
C PRO A 63 -27.53 -12.57 -5.69
N VAL A 64 -27.60 -13.30 -6.81
CA VAL A 64 -28.42 -14.52 -6.94
C VAL A 64 -27.80 -15.71 -6.21
N ASN A 65 -26.47 -15.74 -6.10
CA ASN A 65 -25.72 -16.83 -5.46
C ASN A 65 -25.31 -16.52 -4.02
N MET A 66 -25.26 -15.24 -3.65
CA MET A 66 -24.92 -14.79 -2.29
C MET A 66 -26.17 -14.54 -1.45
N MET A 67 -26.21 -15.04 -0.22
CA MET A 67 -27.31 -14.83 0.74
C MET A 67 -26.79 -14.45 2.14
N PRO A 68 -27.54 -13.67 2.92
CA PRO A 68 -27.14 -13.29 4.28
C PRO A 68 -27.20 -14.50 5.22
N TRP A 69 -26.10 -14.78 5.92
CA TRP A 69 -26.06 -15.85 6.91
C TRP A 69 -26.79 -15.45 8.17
N GLN A 70 -27.80 -16.24 8.55
CA GLN A 70 -28.66 -15.95 9.71
C GLN A 70 -29.26 -14.53 9.71
N GLY A 71 -29.47 -13.96 8.52
CA GLY A 71 -30.01 -12.62 8.35
C GLY A 71 -29.01 -11.48 8.59
N ASP A 72 -27.72 -11.76 8.82
CA ASP A 72 -26.67 -10.73 8.90
C ASP A 72 -26.26 -10.27 7.49
N PRO A 73 -26.56 -9.01 7.09
CA PRO A 73 -26.21 -8.49 5.77
C PRO A 73 -24.69 -8.29 5.59
N ASN A 74 -23.90 -8.27 6.68
CA ASN A 74 -22.45 -8.15 6.60
C ASN A 74 -21.75 -9.51 6.42
N ASN A 75 -22.46 -10.61 6.63
CA ASN A 75 -21.94 -11.97 6.53
C ASN A 75 -22.65 -12.71 5.40
N MET A 76 -22.22 -12.43 4.17
CA MET A 76 -22.77 -13.04 2.97
C MET A 76 -22.10 -14.40 2.70
N ILE A 77 -22.91 -15.38 2.35
CA ILE A 77 -22.49 -16.76 2.12
C ILE A 77 -23.01 -17.27 0.79
N ASP A 78 -22.35 -18.26 0.22
CA ASP A 78 -22.84 -18.91 -0.99
C ASP A 78 -24.11 -19.71 -0.67
N ARG A 79 -25.06 -19.77 -1.61
CA ARG A 79 -26.28 -20.57 -1.49
C ARG A 79 -26.03 -22.08 -1.31
N PHE A 80 -24.84 -22.55 -1.65
CA PHE A 80 -24.35 -23.92 -1.48
C PHE A 80 -23.34 -24.03 -0.33
N ASP A 81 -23.21 -23.02 0.52
CA ASP A 81 -22.30 -23.04 1.67
C ASP A 81 -22.65 -24.18 2.63
N VAL A 82 -21.65 -24.99 2.95
CA VAL A 82 -21.82 -26.20 3.76
C VAL A 82 -22.23 -25.92 5.20
N ARG A 83 -22.07 -24.69 5.71
CA ARG A 83 -22.53 -24.31 7.06
C ARG A 83 -24.03 -24.54 7.24
N ALA A 84 -24.82 -24.44 6.18
CA ALA A 84 -26.26 -24.73 6.22
C ALA A 84 -26.58 -26.20 6.54
N HIS A 85 -25.60 -27.11 6.42
CA HIS A 85 -25.76 -28.55 6.68
C HIS A 85 -25.25 -28.97 8.07
N LEU A 86 -24.83 -28.02 8.92
CA LEU A 86 -24.38 -28.35 10.28
C LEU A 86 -25.57 -28.81 11.13
N ASP A 87 -25.40 -29.89 11.89
CA ASP A 87 -26.43 -30.44 12.79
C ASP A 87 -26.88 -29.43 13.87
N TYR A 88 -25.98 -28.53 14.24
CA TYR A 88 -26.24 -27.44 15.18
C TYR A 88 -25.72 -26.12 14.62
N ILE A 89 -26.63 -25.15 14.51
CA ILE A 89 -26.33 -23.80 14.09
C ILE A 89 -26.63 -22.87 15.28
N PRO A 90 -25.61 -22.24 15.90
CA PRO A 90 -25.82 -21.28 16.98
C PRO A 90 -26.67 -20.10 16.50
N GLU A 91 -27.57 -19.61 17.36
CA GLU A 91 -28.38 -18.42 17.08
C GLU A 91 -27.52 -17.16 17.02
N TYR A 92 -27.61 -16.43 15.92
CA TYR A 92 -26.98 -15.14 15.75
C TYR A 92 -27.72 -14.08 16.55
N LYS A 93 -27.05 -13.55 17.56
CA LYS A 93 -27.52 -12.40 18.34
C LYS A 93 -26.82 -11.15 17.80
N PRO A 94 -27.49 -10.33 16.97
CA PRO A 94 -26.89 -9.10 16.50
C PRO A 94 -26.50 -8.23 17.71
N PRO A 95 -25.37 -7.49 17.63
CA PRO A 95 -25.02 -6.55 18.68
C PRO A 95 -26.21 -5.60 18.90
N LEU A 96 -26.68 -5.49 20.14
CA LEU A 96 -27.73 -4.55 20.50
C LEU A 96 -27.27 -3.18 20.00
N LEU A 97 -28.06 -2.59 19.09
CA LEU A 97 -27.93 -1.20 18.69
C LEU A 97 -27.92 -0.38 19.98
N THR A 98 -26.73 0.04 20.40
CA THR A 98 -26.60 1.04 21.45
C THR A 98 -27.07 2.33 20.81
N THR A 99 -28.38 2.57 20.86
CA THR A 99 -28.96 3.86 20.55
C THR A 99 -28.37 4.83 21.57
N MET A 100 -27.40 5.63 21.13
CA MET A 100 -27.03 6.87 21.82
C MET A 100 -28.16 7.87 21.66
#